data_AF-A0A3P1T5U7-F1
#
_entry.id   AF-A0A3P1T5U7-F1
#
_cell.length_a   1.000
_cell.length_b   1.000
_cell.length_c   1.000
_cell.angle_alpha   90.00
_cell.angle_beta   90.00
_cell.angle_gamma   90.00
#
_symmetry.space_group_name_H-M   'P 1'
#
loop_
_entity.id
_entity.type
_entity.pdbx_description
1 polymer ?
#
loop_
_entity_poly.entity_id
_entity_poly.type
_entity_poly.pdbx_seq_one_letter_code
_entity_poly.pdbx_strand_id
1 'polypeptide(L)'
;MTAPLPPVPPPPPFPATPPRRRGLVLTVGLLALALVASLGVNVAQFLGRPTDVQRSFATPEEAITFYVAAIGKGDVATAVSAYATTSMAKRYDLNESMIKHGTWAFNNFVPVPMDTEVGRGIWAEQFHQAARHITMARVTTLTVDDPTVLERPVSDDAEAIKKLFHPERLNGSLKVKEIKLVEGYGKLQGKTLTDPPHNPEDAVDAYILLTSDHGDYILSQELMRYDGRWQLATGRGLHTSLIQGIQNSSFVAAKPGAWDELLQELDRSEVRYR
;
A
#
# COMPACT_ATOMS: atom_id res chain seq x y z
N MET A 1 26.02 69.23 78.41
CA MET A 1 26.62 68.22 77.50
C MET A 1 25.54 67.22 77.11
N THR A 2 25.41 66.98 75.79
CA THR A 2 24.61 65.96 75.06
C THR A 2 23.15 65.70 75.45
N ALA A 3 22.24 66.12 74.57
CA ALA A 3 20.80 65.89 74.64
C ALA A 3 20.42 64.42 74.31
N PRO A 4 19.38 63.85 74.96
CA PRO A 4 18.89 62.52 74.64
C PRO A 4 18.16 62.49 73.28
N LEU A 5 18.43 61.43 72.52
CA LEU A 5 17.88 61.19 71.19
C LEU A 5 16.37 60.89 71.22
N PRO A 6 15.62 61.30 70.18
CA PRO A 6 14.19 61.01 70.05
C PRO A 6 13.91 59.52 69.81
N PRO A 7 12.71 59.04 70.18
CA PRO A 7 12.33 57.64 70.08
C PRO A 7 12.29 57.13 68.63
N VAL A 8 12.84 55.93 68.42
CA VAL A 8 12.89 55.23 67.13
C VAL A 8 11.50 54.69 66.79
N PRO A 9 10.95 54.96 65.59
CA PRO A 9 9.67 54.43 65.15
C PRO A 9 9.73 52.90 64.95
N PRO A 10 8.60 52.19 65.13
CA PRO A 10 8.56 50.74 64.99
C PRO A 10 8.91 50.30 63.56
N PRO A 11 9.54 49.12 63.39
CA PRO A 11 9.92 48.60 62.08
C PRO A 11 8.68 48.33 61.22
N PRO A 12 8.78 48.53 59.90
CA PRO A 12 7.69 48.25 58.98
C PRO A 12 7.33 46.76 58.99
N PRO A 13 6.04 46.41 58.76
CA PRO A 13 5.62 45.03 58.70
C PRO A 13 6.33 44.27 57.57
N PHE A 14 6.70 43.02 57.83
CA PHE A 14 7.26 42.12 56.82
C PHE A 14 6.31 41.98 55.62
N PRO A 15 6.83 41.94 54.38
CA PRO A 15 6.00 41.73 53.20
C PRO A 15 5.25 40.41 53.30
N ALA A 16 3.96 40.48 53.00
CA ALA A 16 3.06 39.34 52.93
C ALA A 16 3.62 38.23 52.06
N THR A 17 3.40 37.00 52.51
CA THR A 17 3.67 35.73 51.83
C THR A 17 3.38 35.81 50.33
N PRO A 18 4.25 35.24 49.47
CA PRO A 18 4.04 35.30 48.02
C PRO A 18 2.74 34.57 47.64
N PRO A 19 2.02 35.05 46.62
CA PRO A 19 0.74 34.47 46.23
C PRO A 19 0.91 33.01 45.82
N ARG A 20 0.03 32.16 46.37
CA ARG A 20 -0.08 30.71 46.12
C ARG A 20 0.02 30.42 44.61
N ARG A 21 1.04 29.65 44.23
CA ARG A 21 1.30 29.11 42.88
C ARG A 21 0.22 28.12 42.41
N ARG A 22 -1.04 28.56 42.31
CA ARG A 22 -2.13 27.77 41.71
C ARG A 22 -1.98 27.62 40.20
N GLY A 23 -1.38 28.62 39.54
CA GLY A 23 -1.07 28.56 38.11
C GLY A 23 -0.06 27.46 37.77
N LEU A 24 1.02 27.34 38.55
CA LEU A 24 2.09 26.37 38.26
C LEU A 24 1.60 24.92 38.36
N VAL A 25 0.74 24.60 39.33
CA VAL A 25 0.20 23.23 39.48
C VAL A 25 -0.73 22.87 38.33
N LEU A 26 -1.53 23.83 37.83
CA LEU A 26 -2.37 23.65 36.65
C LEU A 26 -1.53 23.48 35.37
N THR A 27 -0.49 24.29 35.19
CA THR A 27 0.40 24.20 34.01
C THR A 27 1.22 22.90 34.03
N VAL A 28 1.74 22.50 35.18
CA VAL A 28 2.48 21.22 35.34
C VAL A 28 1.54 20.03 35.18
N GLY A 29 0.31 20.10 35.71
CA GLY A 29 -0.70 19.07 35.51
C GLY A 29 -1.10 18.91 34.04
N LEU A 30 -1.32 20.01 33.32
CA LEU A 30 -1.60 20.01 31.89
C LEU A 30 -0.41 19.53 31.05
N LEU A 31 0.82 19.91 31.40
CA LEU A 31 2.02 19.43 30.73
C LEU A 31 2.25 17.94 30.99
N ALA A 32 1.99 17.44 32.19
CA ALA A 32 2.06 16.01 32.50
C ALA A 32 0.98 15.23 31.74
N LEU A 33 -0.25 15.77 31.63
CA LEU A 33 -1.31 15.17 30.82
C LEU A 33 -0.99 15.20 29.32
N ALA A 34 -0.42 16.29 28.80
CA ALA A 34 0.03 16.39 27.43
C ALA A 34 1.22 15.46 27.15
N LEU A 35 2.11 15.27 28.12
CA LEU A 35 3.23 14.35 28.03
C LEU A 35 2.76 12.90 28.11
N VAL A 36 1.81 12.55 28.98
CA VAL A 36 1.20 11.21 29.04
C VAL A 36 0.35 10.93 27.81
N ALA A 37 -0.35 11.93 27.26
CA ALA A 37 -1.04 11.81 25.98
C ALA A 37 -0.04 11.67 24.83
N SER A 38 1.07 12.42 24.83
CA SER A 38 2.14 12.34 23.83
C SER A 38 2.90 11.01 23.92
N LEU A 39 3.17 10.50 25.12
CA LEU A 39 3.75 9.16 25.31
C LEU A 39 2.73 8.07 25.01
N GLY A 40 1.44 8.26 25.32
CA GLY A 40 0.39 7.32 24.93
C GLY A 40 0.23 7.23 23.41
N VAL A 41 0.31 8.37 22.71
CA VAL A 41 0.29 8.45 21.25
C VAL A 41 1.59 7.88 20.65
N ASN A 42 2.76 8.20 21.21
CA ASN A 42 4.04 7.66 20.71
C ASN A 42 4.23 6.17 21.03
N VAL A 43 3.78 5.67 22.18
CA VAL A 43 3.81 4.24 22.53
C VAL A 43 2.76 3.48 21.73
N ALA A 44 1.60 4.07 21.43
CA ALA A 44 0.65 3.51 20.48
C ALA A 44 1.17 3.54 19.03
N GLN A 45 2.03 4.50 18.65
CA GLN A 45 2.69 4.54 17.34
C GLN A 45 3.94 3.63 17.26
N PHE A 46 4.59 3.33 18.39
CA PHE A 46 5.79 2.49 18.46
C PHE A 46 5.47 1.00 18.70
N LEU A 47 4.33 0.71 19.35
CA LEU A 47 3.83 -0.67 19.59
C LEU A 47 2.57 -1.00 18.78
N GLY A 48 1.95 -0.01 18.13
CA GLY A 48 0.90 -0.18 17.14
C GLY A 48 1.41 0.28 15.77
N ARG A 49 1.73 -0.69 14.91
CA ARG A 49 1.99 -0.48 13.49
C ARG A 49 0.84 0.33 12.88
N PRO A 50 1.10 1.19 11.88
CA PRO A 50 0.08 2.06 11.29
C PRO A 50 -1.15 1.21 10.96
N THR A 51 -2.30 1.56 11.52
CA THR A 51 -3.55 1.10 10.91
C THR A 51 -3.68 1.86 9.61
N ASP A 52 -2.94 1.40 8.60
CA ASP A 52 -3.25 1.61 7.20
C ASP A 52 -4.69 1.17 7.03
N VAL A 53 -5.61 2.12 7.04
CA VAL A 53 -7.01 1.84 6.78
C VAL A 53 -7.06 1.38 5.33
N GLN A 54 -7.06 0.06 5.14
CA GLN A 54 -7.27 -0.53 3.84
C GLN A 54 -8.57 0.03 3.31
N ARG A 55 -8.49 0.64 2.13
CA ARG A 55 -9.66 1.10 1.44
C ARG A 55 -10.31 -0.09 0.76
N SER A 56 -11.64 -0.08 0.79
CA SER A 56 -12.46 -1.08 0.14
C SER A 56 -13.55 -0.38 -0.65
N PHE A 57 -13.94 -0.97 -1.77
CA PHE A 57 -14.71 -0.32 -2.83
C PHE A 57 -16.02 -1.06 -3.08
N ALA A 58 -17.01 -0.35 -3.64
CA ALA A 58 -18.31 -0.97 -3.95
C ALA A 58 -18.20 -1.88 -5.17
N THR A 59 -17.33 -1.51 -6.13
CA THR A 59 -17.10 -2.26 -7.36
C THR A 59 -15.60 -2.45 -7.65
N PRO A 60 -15.22 -3.42 -8.50
CA PRO A 60 -13.85 -3.58 -8.97
C PRO A 60 -13.30 -2.33 -9.69
N GLU A 61 -14.13 -1.69 -10.52
CA GLU A 61 -13.75 -0.52 -11.33
C GLU A 61 -13.43 0.69 -10.46
N GLU A 62 -14.15 0.89 -9.36
CA GLU A 62 -13.82 1.93 -8.37
C GLU A 62 -12.45 1.71 -7.76
N ALA A 63 -12.13 0.46 -7.39
CA ALA A 63 -10.84 0.08 -6.83
C ALA A 63 -9.70 0.31 -7.82
N ILE A 64 -9.89 -0.12 -9.07
CA ILE A 64 -8.94 0.08 -10.18
C ILE A 64 -8.72 1.58 -10.43
N THR A 65 -9.79 2.35 -10.57
CA THR A 65 -9.72 3.78 -10.86
C THR A 65 -8.97 4.53 -9.76
N PHE A 66 -9.29 4.21 -8.49
CA PHE A 66 -8.60 4.75 -7.33
C PHE A 66 -7.10 4.42 -7.35
N TYR A 67 -6.75 3.16 -7.61
CA TYR A 67 -5.38 2.69 -7.68
C TYR A 67 -4.59 3.38 -8.80
N VAL A 68 -5.15 3.42 -10.02
CA VAL A 68 -4.55 4.05 -11.21
C VAL A 68 -4.26 5.53 -10.98
N ALA A 69 -5.22 6.26 -10.38
CA ALA A 69 -5.04 7.67 -10.07
C ALA A 69 -3.91 7.92 -9.06
N ALA A 70 -3.71 7.01 -8.11
CA ALA A 70 -2.65 7.11 -7.12
C ALA A 70 -1.26 6.81 -7.73
N ILE A 71 -1.11 5.72 -8.49
CA ILE A 71 0.18 5.39 -9.14
C ILE A 71 0.57 6.43 -10.20
N GLY A 72 -0.40 7.02 -10.91
CA GLY A 72 -0.17 8.10 -11.87
C GLY A 72 0.41 9.37 -11.24
N LYS A 73 0.28 9.53 -9.92
CA LYS A 73 0.87 10.63 -9.13
C LYS A 73 2.10 10.20 -8.34
N GLY A 74 2.53 8.93 -8.45
CA GLY A 74 3.58 8.36 -7.61
C GLY A 74 3.19 8.20 -6.14
N ASP A 75 1.91 8.29 -5.79
CA ASP A 75 1.44 8.14 -4.41
C ASP A 75 1.33 6.66 -4.02
N VAL A 76 2.49 6.07 -3.74
CA VAL A 76 2.62 4.64 -3.40
C VAL A 76 1.79 4.30 -2.16
N ALA A 77 1.76 5.16 -1.14
CA ALA A 77 1.04 4.87 0.10
C ALA A 77 -0.48 4.79 -0.15
N THR A 78 -1.03 5.77 -0.86
CA THR A 78 -2.44 5.76 -1.26
C THR A 78 -2.76 4.55 -2.15
N ALA A 79 -1.90 4.23 -3.11
CA ALA A 79 -2.08 3.07 -3.99
C ALA A 79 -2.06 1.74 -3.21
N VAL A 80 -1.12 1.57 -2.27
CA VAL A 80 -1.02 0.37 -1.40
C VAL A 80 -2.26 0.21 -0.51
N SER A 81 -2.88 1.32 -0.10
CA SER A 81 -4.12 1.25 0.72
C SER A 81 -5.28 0.54 0.01
N ALA A 82 -5.25 0.39 -1.31
CA ALA A 82 -6.28 -0.32 -2.07
C ALA A 82 -6.17 -1.86 -1.99
N TYR A 83 -5.05 -2.38 -1.47
CA TYR A 83 -4.80 -3.83 -1.41
C TYR A 83 -5.42 -4.47 -0.16
N ALA A 84 -5.85 -5.73 -0.32
CA ALA A 84 -6.50 -6.56 0.68
C ALA A 84 -5.54 -7.23 1.68
N THR A 85 -4.38 -6.65 1.98
CA THR A 85 -3.31 -7.28 2.79
C THR A 85 -3.77 -7.90 4.13
N THR A 86 -4.52 -7.17 4.96
CA THR A 86 -5.12 -7.67 6.22
C THR A 86 -6.26 -8.66 5.97
N SER A 87 -7.16 -8.37 5.03
CA SER A 87 -8.28 -9.27 4.69
C SER A 87 -7.79 -10.63 4.19
N MET A 88 -6.76 -10.65 3.34
CA MET A 88 -6.09 -11.85 2.83
C MET A 88 -5.38 -12.60 3.94
N ALA A 89 -4.65 -11.93 4.82
CA ALA A 89 -3.98 -12.56 5.96
C ALA A 89 -4.99 -13.19 6.93
N LYS A 90 -6.13 -12.54 7.20
CA LYS A 90 -7.14 -13.08 8.11
C LYS A 90 -7.78 -14.36 7.59
N ARG A 91 -7.87 -14.52 6.26
CA ARG A 91 -8.60 -15.62 5.60
C ARG A 91 -7.70 -16.64 4.93
N TYR A 92 -6.38 -16.45 4.99
CA TYR A 92 -5.43 -17.39 4.42
C TYR A 92 -5.43 -18.71 5.21
N ASP A 93 -5.69 -19.80 4.51
CA ASP A 93 -5.54 -21.14 5.06
C ASP A 93 -4.29 -21.79 4.48
N LEU A 94 -3.22 -21.83 5.30
CA LEU A 94 -1.95 -22.43 4.92
C LEU A 94 -2.09 -23.93 4.62
N ASN A 95 -2.92 -24.66 5.36
CA ASN A 95 -3.08 -26.11 5.17
C ASN A 95 -3.84 -26.38 3.88
N GLU A 96 -4.93 -25.66 3.65
CA GLU A 96 -5.69 -25.75 2.40
C GLU A 96 -4.82 -25.38 1.20
N SER A 97 -4.03 -24.29 1.30
CA SER A 97 -3.09 -23.88 0.26
C SER A 97 -2.04 -24.97 -0.04
N MET A 98 -1.47 -25.58 0.99
CA MET A 98 -0.49 -26.66 0.84
C MET A 98 -1.10 -27.93 0.23
N ILE A 99 -2.32 -28.28 0.63
CA ILE A 99 -3.07 -29.43 0.09
C ILE A 99 -3.42 -29.20 -1.38
N LYS A 100 -3.97 -28.03 -1.72
CA LYS A 100 -4.45 -27.71 -3.07
C LYS A 100 -3.31 -27.53 -4.07
N HIS A 101 -2.21 -26.90 -3.65
CA HIS A 101 -1.14 -26.49 -4.57
C HIS A 101 0.13 -27.33 -4.44
N GLY A 102 0.18 -28.27 -3.50
CA GLY A 102 1.30 -29.20 -3.29
C GLY A 102 2.64 -28.54 -2.96
N THR A 103 2.65 -27.22 -2.81
CA THR A 103 3.83 -26.38 -2.65
C THR A 103 3.47 -25.13 -1.86
N TRP A 104 4.42 -24.63 -1.09
CA TRP A 104 4.38 -23.30 -0.50
C TRP A 104 4.80 -22.28 -1.58
N ALA A 105 4.09 -22.23 -2.71
CA ALA A 105 4.44 -21.36 -3.84
C ALA A 105 3.78 -19.98 -3.70
N PHE A 106 4.13 -19.28 -2.62
CA PHE A 106 3.99 -17.83 -2.57
C PHE A 106 5.41 -17.27 -2.57
N ASN A 107 5.89 -16.94 -3.78
CA ASN A 107 7.23 -16.41 -4.03
C ASN A 107 7.62 -15.38 -2.96
N ASN A 108 8.64 -15.71 -2.15
CA ASN A 108 9.36 -14.81 -1.21
C ASN A 108 8.79 -14.61 0.21
N PHE A 109 7.85 -15.43 0.71
CA PHE A 109 7.25 -15.20 2.05
C PHE A 109 7.64 -16.22 3.12
N VAL A 110 8.54 -15.93 4.06
CA VAL A 110 8.90 -16.92 5.11
C VAL A 110 7.65 -17.58 5.73
N PRO A 111 7.49 -18.93 5.64
CA PRO A 111 6.28 -19.59 6.10
C PRO A 111 6.16 -19.44 7.61
N VAL A 112 5.15 -18.71 8.06
CA VAL A 112 4.84 -18.53 9.49
C VAL A 112 3.47 -19.14 9.78
N PRO A 113 3.31 -19.90 10.90
CA PRO A 113 2.01 -20.40 11.33
C PRO A 113 0.99 -19.26 11.49
N MET A 114 -0.22 -19.46 10.94
CA MET A 114 -1.28 -18.43 10.82
C MET A 114 -2.40 -18.56 11.86
N ASP A 115 -2.34 -19.60 12.67
CA ASP A 115 -3.28 -19.87 13.76
C ASP A 115 -3.18 -18.83 14.89
N THR A 116 -2.03 -18.18 15.04
CA THR A 116 -1.81 -17.12 16.03
C THR A 116 -2.07 -15.71 15.49
N GLU A 117 -2.39 -14.77 16.38
CA GLU A 117 -2.52 -13.35 16.04
C GLU A 117 -1.19 -12.75 15.52
N VAL A 118 -0.08 -13.14 16.14
CA VAL A 118 1.28 -12.74 15.71
C VAL A 118 1.57 -13.23 14.29
N GLY A 119 1.23 -14.49 14.01
CA GLY A 119 1.35 -15.09 12.68
C GLY A 119 0.56 -14.32 11.62
N ARG A 120 -0.71 -14.03 11.89
CA ARG A 120 -1.56 -13.21 11.01
C ARG A 120 -0.99 -11.81 10.80
N GLY A 121 -0.44 -11.19 11.85
CA GLY A 121 0.23 -9.90 11.76
C GLY A 121 1.47 -9.93 10.87
N ILE A 122 2.28 -11.00 10.93
CA ILE A 122 3.44 -11.18 10.06
C ILE A 122 3.02 -11.36 8.59
N TRP A 123 1.97 -12.14 8.33
CA TRP A 123 1.46 -12.30 6.97
C TRP A 123 0.82 -11.03 6.40
N ALA A 124 0.08 -10.28 7.21
CA ALA A 124 -0.47 -8.99 6.78
C ALA A 124 0.66 -8.02 6.39
N GLU A 125 1.75 -7.99 7.16
CA GLU A 125 2.95 -7.22 6.86
C GLU A 125 3.62 -7.71 5.56
N GLN A 126 3.75 -9.02 5.40
CA GLN A 126 4.29 -9.62 4.18
C GLN A 126 3.48 -9.22 2.94
N PHE A 127 2.14 -9.36 2.97
CA PHE A 127 1.28 -8.88 1.87
C PHE A 127 1.42 -7.37 1.66
N HIS A 128 1.54 -6.58 2.72
CA HIS A 128 1.79 -5.14 2.61
C HIS A 128 3.11 -4.84 1.89
N GLN A 129 4.20 -5.52 2.24
CA GLN A 129 5.48 -5.36 1.54
C GLN A 129 5.39 -5.80 0.08
N ALA A 130 4.63 -6.84 -0.23
CA ALA A 130 4.38 -7.26 -1.61
C ALA A 130 3.56 -6.23 -2.39
N ALA A 131 2.47 -5.70 -1.81
CA ALA A 131 1.68 -4.62 -2.40
C ALA A 131 2.54 -3.39 -2.69
N ARG A 132 3.40 -3.01 -1.73
CA ARG A 132 4.34 -1.89 -1.87
C ARG A 132 5.35 -2.15 -2.97
N HIS A 133 5.94 -3.33 -3.03
CA HIS A 133 6.90 -3.69 -4.06
C HIS A 133 6.28 -3.66 -5.47
N ILE A 134 5.11 -4.29 -5.65
CA ILE A 134 4.36 -4.28 -6.91
C ILE A 134 4.02 -2.85 -7.34
N THR A 135 3.54 -2.04 -6.40
CA THR A 135 3.19 -0.63 -6.66
C THR A 135 4.41 0.20 -7.03
N MET A 136 5.53 0.03 -6.33
CA MET A 136 6.78 0.70 -6.67
C MET A 136 7.28 0.30 -8.06
N ALA A 137 7.22 -0.99 -8.41
CA ALA A 137 7.60 -1.45 -9.74
C ALA A 137 6.75 -0.77 -10.83
N ARG A 138 5.44 -0.65 -10.61
CA ARG A 138 4.53 0.02 -11.54
C ARG A 138 4.78 1.51 -11.67
N VAL A 139 5.00 2.21 -10.55
CA VAL A 139 5.42 3.62 -10.56
C VAL A 139 6.73 3.79 -11.32
N THR A 140 7.71 2.91 -11.10
CA THR A 140 8.97 2.93 -11.84
C THR A 140 8.75 2.74 -13.34
N THR A 141 7.89 1.80 -13.76
CA THR A 141 7.55 1.59 -15.18
C THR A 141 7.00 2.86 -15.84
N LEU A 142 6.26 3.70 -15.12
CA LEU A 142 5.78 4.99 -15.66
C LEU A 142 6.91 6.00 -15.87
N THR A 143 8.01 5.88 -15.13
CA THR A 143 9.11 6.84 -15.13
C THR A 143 10.26 6.47 -16.06
N VAL A 144 10.23 5.34 -16.76
CA VAL A 144 11.35 4.90 -17.61
C VAL A 144 10.92 4.76 -19.06
N ASP A 145 11.85 4.93 -20.01
CA ASP A 145 11.58 4.81 -21.44
C ASP A 145 11.53 3.35 -21.93
N ASP A 146 12.37 2.50 -21.34
CA ASP A 146 12.46 1.07 -21.61
C ASP A 146 12.28 0.35 -20.26
N PRO A 147 11.56 -0.80 -20.17
CA PRO A 147 11.63 -1.68 -19.01
C PRO A 147 13.08 -1.96 -18.64
N THR A 148 13.61 -1.14 -17.73
CA THR A 148 14.93 -1.32 -17.17
C THR A 148 14.88 -2.65 -16.44
N VAL A 149 15.67 -3.62 -16.94
CA VAL A 149 15.95 -4.83 -16.17
C VAL A 149 16.84 -4.40 -15.02
N LEU A 150 16.24 -3.89 -13.95
CA LEU A 150 16.92 -3.42 -12.74
C LEU A 150 17.74 -4.52 -12.05
N GLU A 151 17.56 -5.77 -12.48
CA GLU A 151 18.34 -6.94 -12.04
C GLU A 151 19.75 -7.00 -12.64
N ARG A 152 20.06 -6.16 -13.64
CA ARG A 152 21.41 -5.99 -14.19
C ARG A 152 21.82 -4.52 -14.09
N PRO A 153 23.03 -4.20 -13.59
CA PRO A 153 23.51 -2.82 -13.63
C PRO A 153 23.54 -2.36 -15.09
N VAL A 154 22.65 -1.42 -15.42
CA VAL A 154 22.58 -0.79 -16.75
C VAL A 154 23.81 0.09 -16.98
N SER A 155 24.40 0.57 -15.89
CA SER A 155 25.67 1.30 -15.84
C SER A 155 26.16 1.32 -14.39
N ASP A 156 27.49 1.38 -14.19
CA ASP A 156 28.08 1.68 -12.87
C ASP A 156 28.10 3.20 -12.59
N ASP A 157 27.65 4.02 -13.55
CA ASP A 157 27.54 5.48 -13.42
C ASP A 157 26.14 5.90 -12.93
N ALA A 158 26.10 6.48 -11.71
CA ALA A 158 24.89 6.97 -11.09
C ALA A 158 24.19 8.07 -11.90
N GLU A 159 24.91 8.91 -12.63
CA GLU A 159 24.31 9.96 -13.46
C GLU A 159 23.66 9.38 -14.72
N ALA A 160 24.25 8.34 -15.30
CA ALA A 160 23.61 7.57 -16.37
C ALA A 160 22.31 6.92 -15.91
N ILE A 161 22.28 6.34 -14.69
CA ILE A 161 21.05 5.76 -14.12
C ILE A 161 19.98 6.82 -13.92
N LYS A 162 20.30 7.98 -13.33
CA LYS A 162 19.31 9.05 -13.09
C LYS A 162 18.64 9.53 -14.38
N LYS A 163 19.38 9.61 -15.49
CA LYS A 163 18.85 10.02 -16.80
C LYS A 163 17.82 9.05 -17.39
N LEU A 164 17.74 7.81 -16.87
CA LEU A 164 16.72 6.84 -17.28
C LEU A 164 15.36 7.12 -16.64
N PHE A 165 15.34 7.88 -15.53
CA PHE A 165 14.12 8.17 -14.77
C PHE A 165 13.59 9.56 -15.09
N HIS A 166 12.29 9.60 -15.37
CA HIS A 166 11.48 10.74 -15.76
C HIS A 166 10.38 10.95 -14.72
N PRO A 167 10.71 11.43 -13.50
CA PRO A 167 9.75 11.58 -12.40
C PRO A 167 8.63 12.57 -12.73
N GLU A 168 8.84 13.50 -13.66
CA GLU A 168 7.83 14.45 -14.13
C GLU A 168 6.63 13.78 -14.83
N ARG A 169 6.76 12.51 -15.23
CA ARG A 169 5.64 11.70 -15.76
C ARG A 169 4.61 11.33 -14.70
N LEU A 170 4.98 11.42 -13.41
CA LEU A 170 4.09 11.18 -12.26
C LEU A 170 3.22 12.41 -11.95
N ASN A 171 2.64 13.00 -12.99
CA ASN A 171 1.89 14.25 -12.94
C ASN A 171 0.36 14.04 -12.80
N GLY A 172 -0.09 12.79 -12.67
CA GLY A 172 -1.51 12.44 -12.59
C GLY A 172 -2.24 12.40 -13.94
N SER A 173 -1.53 12.41 -15.07
CA SER A 173 -2.12 12.26 -16.41
C SER A 173 -2.64 10.85 -16.70
N LEU A 174 -2.17 9.84 -15.96
CA LEU A 174 -2.58 8.44 -16.14
C LEU A 174 -4.07 8.25 -15.84
N LYS A 175 -4.79 7.71 -16.82
CA LYS A 175 -6.24 7.49 -16.79
C LYS A 175 -6.60 6.10 -17.31
N VAL A 176 -7.73 5.59 -16.85
CA VAL A 176 -8.35 4.38 -17.40
C VAL A 176 -9.02 4.74 -18.73
N LYS A 177 -8.67 4.03 -19.81
CA LYS A 177 -9.41 4.03 -21.08
C LYS A 177 -10.47 2.95 -21.09
N GLU A 178 -10.09 1.73 -20.71
CA GLU A 178 -10.97 0.57 -20.78
C GLU A 178 -10.62 -0.44 -19.67
N ILE A 179 -11.65 -1.12 -19.15
CA ILE A 179 -11.52 -2.24 -18.20
C ILE A 179 -12.26 -3.43 -18.78
N LYS A 180 -11.61 -4.60 -18.82
CA LYS A 180 -12.24 -5.91 -18.99
C LYS A 180 -12.10 -6.70 -17.71
N LEU A 181 -13.22 -7.11 -17.16
CA LEU A 181 -13.26 -8.02 -16.01
C LEU A 181 -13.51 -9.44 -16.49
N VAL A 182 -12.68 -10.35 -16.00
CA VAL A 182 -12.77 -11.78 -16.26
C VAL A 182 -13.10 -12.50 -14.96
N GLU A 183 -14.12 -13.35 -14.99
CA GLU A 183 -14.53 -14.16 -13.84
C GLU A 183 -13.46 -15.16 -13.43
N GLY A 184 -13.15 -15.17 -12.12
CA GLY A 184 -12.23 -16.10 -11.50
C GLY A 184 -10.92 -15.45 -11.08
N TYR A 185 -9.99 -16.30 -10.64
CA TYR A 185 -8.67 -15.91 -10.17
C TYR A 185 -7.61 -16.63 -10.99
N GLY A 186 -6.65 -15.89 -11.55
CA GLY A 186 -5.47 -16.46 -12.20
C GLY A 186 -5.77 -17.37 -13.39
N LYS A 187 -6.87 -17.14 -14.13
CA LYS A 187 -7.29 -18.07 -15.21
C LYS A 187 -6.28 -18.22 -16.34
N LEU A 188 -5.40 -17.23 -16.52
CA LEU A 188 -4.37 -17.22 -17.54
C LEU A 188 -2.97 -17.58 -17.01
N GLN A 189 -2.88 -18.13 -15.80
CA GLN A 189 -1.61 -18.53 -15.16
C GLN A 189 -1.15 -19.95 -15.51
N GLY A 190 -1.83 -20.65 -16.42
CA GLY A 190 -1.43 -21.97 -16.92
C GLY A 190 -1.52 -23.12 -15.91
N LYS A 191 -1.78 -22.87 -14.62
CA LYS A 191 -2.06 -23.89 -13.59
C LYS A 191 -3.01 -23.38 -12.51
N THR A 192 -4.24 -23.91 -12.53
CA THR A 192 -4.97 -24.45 -11.37
C THR A 192 -4.97 -23.67 -10.04
N LEU A 193 -5.14 -22.35 -10.04
CA LEU A 193 -5.62 -21.63 -8.86
C LEU A 193 -7.11 -21.29 -9.05
N THR A 194 -7.96 -22.32 -9.21
CA THR A 194 -9.42 -22.07 -9.31
C THR A 194 -9.98 -21.49 -8.03
N ASP A 195 -9.34 -21.77 -6.89
CA ASP A 195 -9.66 -21.19 -5.60
C ASP A 195 -8.44 -20.44 -5.06
N PRO A 196 -8.51 -19.11 -4.88
CA PRO A 196 -7.46 -18.38 -4.19
C PRO A 196 -7.40 -18.82 -2.71
N PRO A 197 -6.20 -19.06 -2.15
CA PRO A 197 -6.02 -19.63 -0.81
C PRO A 197 -6.39 -18.67 0.34
N HIS A 198 -6.88 -17.48 0.00
CA HIS A 198 -7.36 -16.45 0.90
C HIS A 198 -8.89 -16.41 1.00
N ASN A 199 -9.59 -17.38 0.40
CA ASN A 199 -11.04 -17.61 0.54
C ASN A 199 -11.92 -16.32 0.42
N PRO A 200 -11.82 -15.56 -0.69
CA PRO A 200 -12.71 -14.44 -0.98
C PRO A 200 -14.12 -14.91 -1.35
N GLU A 201 -15.10 -14.01 -1.20
CA GLU A 201 -16.49 -14.24 -1.61
C GLU A 201 -16.67 -14.24 -3.13
N ASP A 202 -15.84 -13.46 -3.83
CA ASP A 202 -15.81 -13.30 -5.28
C ASP A 202 -14.40 -12.85 -5.69
N ALA A 203 -13.97 -13.18 -6.91
CA ALA A 203 -12.68 -12.78 -7.45
C ALA A 203 -12.79 -12.54 -8.97
N VAL A 204 -12.09 -11.50 -9.43
CA VAL A 204 -11.99 -11.18 -10.85
C VAL A 204 -10.56 -10.85 -11.23
N ASP A 205 -10.15 -11.25 -12.43
CA ASP A 205 -8.97 -10.74 -13.09
C ASP A 205 -9.37 -9.51 -13.92
N ALA A 206 -8.75 -8.37 -13.68
CA ALA A 206 -8.98 -7.15 -14.45
C ALA A 206 -7.83 -6.89 -15.42
N TYR A 207 -8.17 -6.74 -16.70
CA TYR A 207 -7.28 -6.27 -17.76
C TYR A 207 -7.67 -4.85 -18.13
N ILE A 208 -6.73 -3.93 -18.07
CA ILE A 208 -7.01 -2.51 -18.05
C ILE A 208 -6.12 -1.81 -19.07
N LEU A 209 -6.75 -1.15 -20.04
CA LEU A 209 -6.06 -0.22 -20.92
C LEU A 209 -6.01 1.15 -20.24
N LEU A 210 -4.80 1.66 -20.08
CA LEU A 210 -4.51 2.96 -19.52
C LEU A 210 -3.92 3.89 -20.58
N THR A 211 -4.04 5.20 -20.35
CA THR A 211 -3.45 6.24 -21.18
C THR A 211 -2.85 7.34 -20.32
N SER A 212 -1.75 7.92 -20.77
CA SER A 212 -1.13 9.10 -20.20
C SER A 212 -0.65 10.03 -21.32
N ASP A 213 -0.10 11.19 -20.95
CA ASP A 213 0.53 12.11 -21.92
C ASP A 213 1.76 11.50 -22.62
N HIS A 214 2.26 10.36 -22.13
CA HIS A 214 3.48 9.69 -22.59
C HIS A 214 3.21 8.36 -23.30
N GLY A 215 1.95 7.96 -23.45
CA GLY A 215 1.57 6.75 -24.17
C GLY A 215 0.51 5.92 -23.45
N ASP A 216 0.22 4.77 -24.05
CA ASP A 216 -0.73 3.82 -23.50
C ASP A 216 0.00 2.72 -22.71
N TYR A 217 -0.70 2.15 -21.74
CA TYR A 217 -0.19 1.08 -20.89
C TYR A 217 -1.25 0.01 -20.70
N ILE A 218 -0.82 -1.22 -20.48
CA ILE A 218 -1.71 -2.33 -20.11
C ILE A 218 -1.37 -2.74 -18.67
N LEU A 219 -2.40 -2.79 -17.83
CA LEU A 219 -2.34 -3.27 -16.45
C LEU A 219 -3.19 -4.53 -16.32
N SER A 220 -2.62 -5.57 -15.73
CA SER A 220 -3.35 -6.74 -15.21
C SER A 220 -3.35 -6.67 -13.69
N GLN A 221 -4.53 -6.80 -13.09
CA GLN A 221 -4.70 -6.73 -11.64
C GLN A 221 -5.80 -7.68 -11.19
N GLU A 222 -5.50 -8.49 -10.21
CA GLU A 222 -6.48 -9.35 -9.54
C GLU A 222 -7.24 -8.55 -8.48
N LEU A 223 -8.55 -8.74 -8.38
CA LEU A 223 -9.38 -8.14 -7.34
C LEU A 223 -10.16 -9.22 -6.61
N MET A 224 -10.31 -9.01 -5.31
CA MET A 224 -11.01 -9.93 -4.43
C MET A 224 -12.08 -9.19 -3.65
N ARG A 225 -13.19 -9.87 -3.41
CA ARG A 225 -14.29 -9.39 -2.60
C ARG A 225 -14.25 -10.03 -1.22
N TYR A 226 -14.21 -9.18 -0.20
CA TYR A 226 -14.28 -9.57 1.20
C TYR A 226 -15.32 -8.71 1.91
N ASP A 227 -16.20 -9.33 2.70
CA ASP A 227 -17.24 -8.65 3.46
C ASP A 227 -18.10 -7.73 2.56
N GLY A 228 -18.43 -8.21 1.36
CA GLY A 228 -19.20 -7.48 0.37
C GLY A 228 -18.47 -6.33 -0.34
N ARG A 229 -17.17 -6.09 -0.09
CA ARG A 229 -16.38 -4.97 -0.65
C ARG A 229 -15.19 -5.46 -1.46
N TRP A 230 -14.84 -4.72 -2.52
CA TRP A 230 -13.73 -5.04 -3.41
C TRP A 230 -12.43 -4.39 -2.99
N GLN A 231 -11.32 -5.11 -3.18
CA GLN A 231 -9.96 -4.68 -2.90
C GLN A 231 -9.00 -5.34 -3.92
N LEU A 232 -7.82 -4.76 -4.11
CA LEU A 232 -6.78 -5.36 -4.95
C LEU A 232 -6.13 -6.54 -4.22
N ALA A 233 -5.84 -7.61 -4.95
CA ALA A 233 -5.05 -8.73 -4.42
C ALA A 233 -3.55 -8.52 -4.70
N THR A 234 -2.71 -9.05 -3.81
CA THR A 234 -1.25 -9.06 -3.98
C THR A 234 -0.74 -10.27 -4.77
N GLY A 235 -1.64 -11.08 -5.34
CA GLY A 235 -1.28 -12.09 -6.30
C GLY A 235 -0.72 -11.43 -7.55
N ARG A 236 0.29 -12.06 -8.14
CA ARG A 236 0.77 -11.62 -9.44
C ARG A 236 -0.30 -12.06 -10.41
N GLY A 237 -1.03 -11.13 -11.03
CA GLY A 237 -1.79 -11.39 -12.25
C GLY A 237 -0.81 -11.82 -13.34
N LEU A 238 -0.34 -13.07 -13.25
CA LEU A 238 0.61 -13.67 -14.15
C LEU A 238 -0.18 -14.07 -15.39
N HIS A 239 -0.49 -13.12 -16.25
CA HIS A 239 -0.89 -13.53 -17.58
C HIS A 239 0.32 -14.25 -18.20
N THR A 240 0.22 -15.57 -18.41
CA THR A 240 1.11 -16.25 -19.36
C THR A 240 0.68 -15.88 -20.78
N SER A 241 0.78 -14.59 -21.12
CA SER A 241 0.47 -14.08 -22.46
C SER A 241 1.66 -14.33 -23.35
N LEU A 242 1.44 -14.65 -24.63
CA LEU A 242 2.50 -14.65 -25.64
C LEU A 242 3.10 -13.24 -25.92
N ILE A 243 2.53 -12.17 -25.35
CA ILE A 243 3.13 -10.83 -25.35
C ILE A 243 4.27 -10.78 -24.30
N GLN A 244 5.51 -10.96 -24.78
CA GLN A 244 6.75 -10.75 -24.02
C GLN A 244 6.70 -9.39 -23.27
N GLY A 245 6.58 -9.44 -21.93
CA GLY A 245 6.57 -8.26 -21.07
C GLY A 245 5.52 -8.29 -19.96
N ILE A 246 4.28 -8.71 -20.27
CA ILE A 246 3.21 -8.84 -19.26
C ILE A 246 3.47 -10.03 -18.34
N GLN A 247 4.17 -11.04 -18.86
CA GLN A 247 4.53 -12.29 -18.18
C GLN A 247 5.25 -12.11 -16.83
N ASN A 248 5.96 -10.99 -16.61
CA ASN A 248 6.74 -10.77 -15.38
C ASN A 248 6.35 -9.49 -14.61
N SER A 249 5.69 -8.53 -15.25
CA SER A 249 5.53 -7.18 -14.68
C SER A 249 4.09 -6.83 -14.31
N SER A 250 3.06 -7.55 -14.78
CA SER A 250 1.63 -7.22 -14.65
C SER A 250 1.23 -5.81 -15.12
N PHE A 251 2.19 -5.02 -15.63
CA PHE A 251 2.04 -3.64 -16.05
C PHE A 251 3.14 -3.29 -17.05
N VAL A 252 2.75 -2.85 -18.23
CA VAL A 252 3.69 -2.59 -19.34
C VAL A 252 3.23 -1.42 -20.19
N ALA A 253 4.17 -0.74 -20.84
CA ALA A 253 3.83 0.16 -21.95
C ALA A 253 3.18 -0.63 -23.09
N ALA A 254 2.09 -0.11 -23.64
CA ALA A 254 1.31 -0.75 -24.69
C ALA A 254 1.87 -0.34 -26.06
N LYS A 255 2.28 -1.33 -26.86
CA LYS A 255 2.56 -1.11 -28.28
C LYS A 255 1.24 -0.96 -29.05
N PRO A 256 1.23 -0.28 -30.20
CA PRO A 256 0.04 -0.24 -31.06
C PRO A 256 -0.48 -1.66 -31.33
N GLY A 257 -1.79 -1.88 -31.15
CA GLY A 257 -2.43 -3.19 -31.34
C GLY A 257 -2.32 -4.18 -30.17
N ALA A 258 -1.46 -3.92 -29.16
CA ALA A 258 -1.25 -4.86 -28.04
C ALA A 258 -2.52 -5.12 -27.22
N TRP A 259 -3.42 -4.14 -27.14
CA TRP A 259 -4.72 -4.31 -26.48
C TRP A 259 -5.62 -5.29 -27.24
N ASP A 260 -5.74 -5.12 -28.56
CA ASP A 260 -6.57 -6.01 -29.39
C ASP A 260 -6.02 -7.44 -29.40
N GLU A 261 -4.69 -7.60 -29.42
CA GLU A 261 -4.03 -8.89 -29.29
C GLU A 261 -4.36 -9.57 -27.95
N LEU A 262 -4.31 -8.82 -26.84
CA LEU A 262 -4.69 -9.31 -25.52
C LEU A 262 -6.16 -9.75 -25.50
N LEU A 263 -7.07 -8.95 -26.06
CA LEU A 263 -8.50 -9.31 -26.11
C LEU A 263 -8.74 -10.59 -26.91
N GLN A 264 -8.07 -10.75 -28.06
CA GLN A 264 -8.16 -11.98 -28.84
C GLN A 264 -7.60 -13.19 -28.09
N GLU A 265 -6.56 -13.02 -27.28
CA GLU A 265 -6.00 -14.10 -26.46
C GLU A 265 -6.95 -14.51 -25.33
N LEU A 266 -7.60 -13.52 -24.70
CA LEU A 266 -8.66 -13.76 -23.72
C LEU A 266 -9.82 -14.54 -24.33
N ASP A 267 -10.33 -14.10 -25.49
CA ASP A 267 -11.42 -14.76 -26.21
C ASP A 267 -11.07 -16.22 -26.55
N ARG A 268 -9.83 -16.49 -26.98
CA ARG A 268 -9.35 -17.85 -27.29
C ARG A 268 -9.19 -18.73 -26.04
N SER A 269 -9.02 -18.13 -24.88
CA SER A 269 -8.83 -18.84 -23.61
C SER A 269 -10.15 -19.22 -22.92
N GLU A 270 -11.29 -19.04 -23.62
CA GLU A 270 -12.64 -19.35 -23.13
C GLU A 270 -12.96 -18.71 -21.77
N VAL A 271 -12.40 -17.52 -21.53
CA VAL A 271 -12.70 -16.76 -20.32
C VAL A 271 -14.15 -16.29 -20.34
N ARG A 272 -14.73 -16.07 -19.16
CA ARG A 272 -16.05 -15.46 -19.02
C ARG A 272 -15.86 -14.01 -18.61
N TYR A 273 -16.34 -13.10 -19.45
CA TYR A 273 -16.38 -11.69 -19.12
C TYR A 273 -17.55 -11.39 -18.19
N ARG A 274 -17.37 -10.40 -17.32
CA ARG A 274 -18.42 -9.86 -16.46
C ARG A 274 -19.05 -8.61 -17.08
#